data_AF-A0A285TNE9-F1
#
_entry.id   AF-A0A285TNE9-F1
#
_cell.length_a   1.000
_cell.length_b   1.000
_cell.length_c   1.000
_cell.angle_alpha   90.00
_cell.angle_beta   90.00
_cell.angle_gamma   90.00
#
_symmetry.space_group_name_H-M   'P 1'
#
loop_
_entity.id
_entity.type
_entity.pdbx_description
1 polymer ?
#
loop_
_entity_poly.entity_id
_entity_poly.type
_entity_poly.pdbx_seq_one_letter_code
_entity_poly.pdbx_strand_id
1 'polypeptide(L)' 'MAGFIEGVQRGQTVLFRDRLEDWIGEDDLVRVVDLFVEELDLSSLGFVRASSARTGRPG' A
#
# COMPACT_ATOMS: atom_id res chain seq x y z
N MET A 1 -36.31 -36.16 12.69
CA MET A 1 -35.76 -35.44 11.53
C MET A 1 -35.45 -34.03 11.97
N ALA A 2 -34.18 -33.74 12.23
CA ALA A 2 -33.66 -32.39 12.36
C ALA A 2 -32.18 -32.49 11.96
N GLY A 3 -31.88 -32.12 10.72
CA GLY A 3 -30.52 -32.11 10.20
C GLY A 3 -29.78 -30.93 10.81
N PHE A 4 -28.74 -31.19 11.59
CA PHE A 4 -27.85 -30.15 12.05
C PHE A 4 -27.07 -29.61 10.86
N ILE A 5 -26.98 -28.29 10.73
CA ILE A 5 -26.11 -27.64 9.75
C ILE A 5 -24.69 -27.71 10.32
N GLU A 6 -23.86 -28.56 9.74
CA GLU A 6 -22.44 -28.67 10.09
C GLU A 6 -21.73 -27.38 9.65
N GLY A 7 -21.22 -26.62 10.61
CA GLY A 7 -20.51 -25.37 10.34
C GLY A 7 -19.18 -25.64 9.63
N VAL A 8 -18.92 -24.92 8.54
CA VAL A 8 -17.63 -25.00 7.84
C VAL A 8 -16.50 -24.49 8.75
N GLN A 9 -15.41 -25.25 8.81
CA GLN A 9 -14.21 -24.93 9.58
C GLN A 9 -13.69 -23.53 9.22
N ARG A 10 -13.72 -22.60 10.19
CA ARG A 10 -13.22 -21.21 10.05
C ARG A 10 -11.70 -21.11 10.17
N GLY A 11 -10.97 -22.14 9.76
CA GLY A 11 -9.52 -22.19 9.82
C GLY A 11 -8.89 -21.52 8.62
N GLN A 12 -9.13 -20.23 8.41
CA GLN A 12 -8.27 -19.47 7.49
C GLN A 12 -7.01 -19.10 8.28
N THR A 13 -6.03 -20.00 8.28
CA THR A 13 -4.67 -19.64 8.67
C THR A 13 -4.13 -18.75 7.56
N VAL A 14 -4.28 -17.43 7.73
CA VAL A 14 -3.39 -16.51 7.04
C VAL A 14 -2.01 -16.88 7.55
N LEU A 15 -1.21 -17.55 6.73
CA LEU A 15 0.18 -17.88 7.01
C LEU A 15 0.94 -16.55 7.03
N PHE A 16 0.83 -15.84 8.15
CA PHE A 16 1.71 -14.71 8.42
C PHE A 16 3.11 -15.26 8.46
N ARG A 17 3.96 -14.75 7.57
CA ARG A 17 5.38 -15.03 7.58
C ARG A 17 5.95 -14.63 8.95
N ASP A 18 6.97 -15.36 9.40
CA ASP A 18 7.42 -15.34 10.80
C ASP A 18 7.87 -13.94 11.28
N ARG A 19 8.23 -13.04 10.36
CA ARG A 19 8.71 -11.68 10.67
C ARG A 19 8.09 -10.64 9.74
N LEU A 20 7.88 -9.44 10.26
CA LEU A 20 7.39 -8.29 9.49
C LEU A 20 8.34 -7.93 8.34
N GLU A 21 9.65 -8.02 8.57
CA GLU A 21 10.65 -7.79 7.52
C GLU A 21 10.49 -8.71 6.32
N ASP A 22 9.91 -9.90 6.51
CA ASP A 22 9.69 -10.82 5.40
C ASP A 22 8.47 -10.45 4.53
N TRP A 23 7.66 -9.49 4.96
CA TRP A 23 6.63 -8.84 4.17
C TRP A 23 7.15 -7.62 3.40
N ILE A 24 8.36 -7.16 3.71
CA ILE A 24 8.98 -5.97 3.11
C ILE A 24 9.91 -6.45 1.99
N GLY A 25 9.39 -6.48 0.77
CA GLY A 25 10.18 -6.67 -0.45
C GLY A 25 11.09 -5.48 -0.72
N GLU A 26 12.07 -5.67 -1.60
CA GLU A 26 13.01 -4.61 -2.01
C GLU A 26 12.29 -3.38 -2.56
N ASP A 27 11.13 -3.58 -3.19
CA ASP A 27 10.27 -2.54 -3.74
C ASP A 27 9.35 -1.85 -2.70
N ASP A 28 9.24 -2.35 -1.47
CA ASP A 28 8.32 -1.77 -0.48
C ASP A 28 8.84 -0.45 0.08
N LEU A 29 10.15 -0.23 0.06
CA LEU A 29 10.73 1.09 0.34
C LEU A 29 10.28 2.13 -0.70
N VAL A 30 10.14 1.73 -1.97
CA VAL A 30 9.62 2.63 -3.03
C VAL A 30 8.19 3.04 -2.71
N ARG A 31 7.35 2.11 -2.23
CA ARG A 31 5.97 2.42 -1.82
C ARG A 31 5.90 3.38 -0.63
N VAL A 32 6.83 3.26 0.33
CA VAL A 32 6.92 4.21 1.46
C VAL A 32 7.30 5.60 0.98
N VAL A 33 8.22 5.70 0.01
CA VAL A 33 8.58 6.99 -0.60
C VAL A 33 7.38 7.58 -1.36
N ASP A 34 6.64 6.77 -2.12
CA ASP A 34 5.44 7.23 -2.84
C ASP A 34 4.38 7.78 -1.87
N LEU A 35 4.05 7.01 -0.82
CA LEU A 35 3.12 7.43 0.24
C LEU A 35 3.57 8.70 0.95
N PHE A 36 4.87 8.81 1.27
CA PHE A 36 5.42 9.99 1.91
C PHE A 36 5.31 11.23 1.03
N VAL A 37 5.58 11.10 -0.28
CA VAL A 37 5.50 12.21 -1.24
C VAL A 37 4.05 12.63 -1.49
N GLU A 38 3.09 11.70 -1.45
CA GLU A 38 1.66 11.98 -1.63
C GLU A 38 1.07 12.84 -0.50
N GLU A 39 1.60 12.70 0.73
CA GLU A 39 1.18 13.49 1.90
C GLU A 39 1.82 14.89 1.96
N LEU A 40 2.81 15.19 1.12
CA LEU A 40 3.48 16.50 1.11
C LEU A 40 2.76 17.51 0.20
N ASP A 41 2.49 18.70 0.73
CA ASP A 41 2.14 19.85 -0.11
C ASP A 41 3.41 20.44 -0.75
N LEU A 42 3.83 19.81 -1.84
CA LEU A 42 4.99 20.22 -2.64
C LEU A 42 4.88 21.67 -3.14
N SER A 43 3.66 22.19 -3.33
CA SER A 43 3.45 23.56 -3.75
C SER A 43 3.80 24.57 -2.65
N SER A 44 3.38 24.28 -1.41
CA SER A 44 3.72 25.09 -0.22
C SER A 44 5.21 25.08 0.11
N LEU A 45 5.89 23.98 -0.23
CA LEU A 45 7.33 23.80 -0.07
C LEU A 45 8.16 24.50 -1.17
N GLY A 46 7.51 25.11 -2.17
CA GLY A 46 8.17 25.86 -3.24
C GLY A 46 8.62 25.00 -4.43
N PHE A 47 8.16 23.76 -4.56
CA PHE A 47 8.42 22.94 -5.73
C PHE A 47 7.52 23.33 -6.90
N VAL A 48 7.94 24.35 -7.65
CA VAL A 48 7.20 24.93 -8.79
C VAL A 48 6.88 23.91 -9.89
N ARG A 49 7.70 22.86 -10.03
CA ARG A 49 7.58 21.82 -11.06
C ARG A 49 6.94 20.52 -10.56
N ALA A 50 6.38 20.51 -9.36
CA ALA A 50 5.74 19.33 -8.80
C ALA A 50 4.46 18.94 -9.57
N SER A 51 3.76 19.91 -10.15
CA SER A 51 2.62 19.66 -11.02
C SER A 51 3.07 19.35 -12.45
N SER A 52 2.57 18.25 -13.02
CA SER A 52 2.75 17.95 -14.43
C SER A 52 2.23 19.08 -15.31
N ALA A 53 3.00 19.50 -16.31
CA ALA A 53 2.50 20.43 -17.30
C ALA A 53 1.35 19.78 -18.08
N ARG A 54 0.46 20.61 -18.63
CA ARG A 54 -0.73 20.16 -19.40
C ARG A 54 -0.38 19.29 -20.63
N THR A 55 0.89 19.31 -21.06
CA THR A 55 1.45 18.51 -22.16
C THR A 55 2.20 17.26 -21.70
N GLY A 56 2.11 16.91 -20.41
CA GLY A 56 2.59 15.64 -19.86
C GLY A 56 3.93 15.73 -19.13
N ARG A 57 4.97 16.33 -19.73
CA ARG A 57 6.26 16.48 -19.04
C ARG A 57 6.20 17.64 -18.03
N PRO A 58 6.54 17.41 -16.74
CA PRO A 58 6.79 18.51 -15.81
C PRO A 58 7.91 19.41 -16.36
N GLY A 59 7.73 20.71 -16.24
CA GLY A 59 8.66 21.73 -16.70
C GLY A 59 8.45 23.04 -15.94
#